data_AF-A0A959T4P3-F1
#
_entry.id   AF-A0A959T4P3-F1
#
_cell.length_a   1.000
_cell.length_b   1.000
_cell.length_c   1.000
_cell.angle_alpha   90.00
_cell.angle_beta   90.00
_cell.angle_gamma   90.00
#
_symmetry.space_group_name_H-M   'P 1'
#
loop_
_entity.id
_entity.type
_entity.pdbx_description
1 polymer ?
#
loop_
_entity_poly.entity_id
_entity_poly.type
_entity_poly.pdbx_seq_one_letter_code
_entity_poly.pdbx_strand_id
1 'polypeptide(L)'
;MRTTARRWSGLLLLLLGAGGLFAQQDPQFTQYMFNLLALNPAYAGSAERVSIKGLTRHQWVGFEGAPMTQTLTVHSPVWHQSLGVGGTIMRDEHGPVTQYGIMVDLAYRMFLGGDNKLAFGL
;
A
#
# COMPACT_ATOMS: atom_id res chain seq x y z
N MET A 1 42.23 -37.51 5.26
CA MET A 1 42.06 -36.11 4.79
C MET A 1 41.00 -36.04 3.67
N ARG A 2 39.69 -36.09 3.98
CA ARG A 2 38.61 -35.96 2.96
C ARG A 2 37.32 -35.42 3.59
N THR A 3 37.30 -34.19 4.10
CA THR A 3 36.05 -33.58 4.61
C THR A 3 35.90 -32.08 4.36
N THR A 4 36.89 -31.41 3.77
CA THR A 4 36.82 -29.96 3.49
C THR A 4 35.83 -29.63 2.37
N ALA A 5 35.78 -30.42 1.29
CA ALA A 5 34.88 -30.16 0.15
C ALA A 5 33.39 -30.08 0.54
N ARG A 6 32.91 -30.98 1.42
CA ARG A 6 31.50 -31.01 1.86
C ARG A 6 31.07 -29.77 2.66
N ARG A 7 32.02 -29.07 3.29
CA ARG A 7 31.75 -27.84 4.05
C ARG A 7 31.50 -26.65 3.14
N TRP A 8 32.19 -26.60 2.00
CA TRP A 8 32.06 -25.51 1.02
C TRP A 8 30.92 -25.74 0.02
N SER A 9 30.50 -26.99 -0.20
CA SER A 9 29.36 -27.32 -1.08
C SER A 9 28.06 -26.64 -0.64
N GLY A 10 27.80 -26.56 0.67
CA GLY A 10 26.60 -25.91 1.21
C GLY A 10 26.59 -24.39 1.02
N LEU A 11 27.76 -23.74 1.16
CA LEU A 11 27.95 -22.32 0.90
C LEU A 11 27.78 -21.97 -0.59
N LEU A 12 28.30 -22.83 -1.48
CA LEU A 12 28.15 -22.69 -2.93
C LEU A 12 26.68 -22.83 -3.38
N LEU A 13 25.93 -23.77 -2.79
CA LEU A 13 24.50 -23.93 -3.02
C LEU A 13 23.68 -22.70 -2.56
N LEU A 14 24.04 -22.11 -1.42
CA LEU A 14 23.43 -20.88 -0.91
C LEU A 14 23.70 -19.68 -1.82
N LEU A 15 24.92 -19.55 -2.35
CA LEU A 15 25.30 -18.45 -3.24
C LEU A 15 24.64 -18.56 -4.63
N LEU A 16 24.44 -19.77 -5.15
CA LEU A 16 23.79 -19.99 -6.45
C LEU A 16 22.27 -19.78 -6.41
N GLY A 17 21.64 -19.86 -5.23
CA GLY A 17 20.20 -19.61 -5.05
C GLY A 17 19.81 -18.13 -4.93
N ALA A 18 20.75 -17.21 -4.78
CA ALA A 18 20.48 -15.80 -4.50
C ALA A 18 20.15 -14.94 -5.74
N GLY A 19 20.25 -15.49 -6.96
CA GLY A 19 20.20 -14.72 -8.21
C GLY A 19 18.85 -14.16 -8.65
N GLY A 20 17.78 -14.31 -7.87
CA GLY A 20 16.40 -14.00 -8.29
C GLY A 20 15.59 -13.10 -7.36
N LEU A 21 16.21 -12.44 -6.38
CA LEU A 21 15.49 -11.57 -5.44
C LEU A 21 15.26 -10.19 -6.08
N PHE A 22 14.03 -9.92 -6.51
CA PHE A 22 13.58 -8.57 -6.81
C PHE A 22 13.40 -7.82 -5.49
N ALA A 23 14.35 -6.95 -5.13
CA ALA A 23 14.16 -6.00 -4.04
C ALA A 23 13.14 -4.94 -4.48
N GLN A 24 11.86 -5.18 -4.19
CA GLN A 24 10.81 -4.17 -4.37
C GLN A 24 10.80 -3.28 -3.14
N GLN A 25 11.02 -1.98 -3.36
CA GLN A 25 10.76 -0.99 -2.31
C GLN A 25 9.28 -0.62 -2.37
N ASP A 26 8.57 -0.94 -1.30
CA ASP A 26 7.23 -0.40 -1.12
C ASP A 26 7.33 1.10 -0.77
N PRO A 27 6.43 1.93 -1.33
CA PRO A 27 6.35 3.35 -1.02
C PRO A 27 6.13 3.54 0.48
N GLN A 28 6.91 4.43 1.10
CA GLN A 28 6.81 4.67 2.53
C GLN A 28 5.65 5.63 2.87
N PHE A 29 4.56 5.08 3.40
CA PHE A 29 3.38 5.81 3.85
C PHE A 29 3.55 6.38 5.28
N THR A 30 4.47 7.33 5.47
CA THR A 30 4.57 8.07 6.74
C THR A 30 3.37 8.99 7.02
N GLN A 31 2.54 9.25 6.00
CA GLN A 31 1.34 10.11 6.07
C GLN A 31 0.01 9.33 6.11
N TYR A 32 0.02 8.07 6.54
CA TYR A 32 -1.18 7.21 6.60
C TYR A 32 -2.36 7.85 7.36
N MET A 33 -2.09 8.73 8.34
CA MET A 33 -3.12 9.44 9.11
C MET A 33 -4.07 10.27 8.23
N PHE A 34 -3.60 10.74 7.07
CA PHE A 34 -4.41 11.51 6.14
C PHE A 34 -5.18 10.63 5.14
N ASN A 35 -4.71 9.41 4.91
CA ASN A 35 -5.32 8.42 4.03
C ASN A 35 -5.42 7.03 4.68
N LEU A 36 -6.38 6.89 5.60
CA LEU A 36 -6.63 5.62 6.29
C LEU A 36 -7.08 4.49 5.35
N LEU A 37 -7.64 4.82 4.18
CA LEU A 37 -8.05 3.83 3.20
C LEU A 37 -6.85 3.03 2.69
N ALA A 38 -5.70 3.68 2.48
CA ALA A 38 -4.47 3.01 2.04
C ALA A 38 -3.90 2.00 3.05
N LEU A 39 -4.35 2.05 4.31
CA LEU A 39 -3.94 1.12 5.35
C LEU A 39 -4.99 0.02 5.60
N ASN A 40 -6.27 0.35 5.47
CA ASN A 40 -7.36 -0.55 5.81
C ASN A 40 -8.50 -0.45 4.78
N PRO A 41 -8.69 -1.47 3.92
CA PRO A 41 -9.78 -1.47 2.95
C PRO A 41 -11.17 -1.44 3.61
N ALA A 42 -11.31 -1.92 4.86
CA ALA A 42 -12.58 -1.85 5.62
C ALA A 42 -13.02 -0.40 5.93
N TYR A 43 -12.11 0.57 5.77
CA TYR A 43 -12.41 1.98 5.88
C TYR A 43 -13.23 2.51 4.69
N ALA A 44 -13.31 1.79 3.56
CA ALA A 44 -14.06 2.21 2.39
C ALA A 44 -15.53 2.53 2.74
N GLY A 45 -15.96 3.75 2.40
CA GLY A 45 -17.32 4.22 2.66
C GLY A 45 -17.67 4.51 4.13
N SER A 46 -16.70 4.45 5.05
CA SER A 46 -16.89 4.78 6.48
C SER A 46 -17.25 6.25 6.75
N ALA A 47 -16.92 7.16 5.81
CA ALA A 47 -17.32 8.57 5.89
C ALA A 47 -18.82 8.79 5.65
N GLU A 48 -19.58 7.74 5.32
CA GLU A 48 -21.03 7.76 5.03
C GLU A 48 -21.44 8.70 3.88
N ARG A 49 -20.47 9.12 3.07
CA ARG A 49 -20.62 9.94 1.87
C ARG A 49 -19.50 9.64 0.89
N VAL A 50 -19.63 10.13 -0.34
CA VAL A 50 -18.52 10.18 -1.29
C VAL A 50 -17.41 11.06 -0.70
N SER A 51 -16.21 10.52 -0.64
CA SER A 51 -15.02 11.17 -0.09
C SER A 51 -13.91 11.10 -1.12
N ILE A 52 -13.33 12.27 -1.43
CA ILE A 52 -12.20 12.41 -2.35
C ILE A 52 -11.09 13.12 -1.59
N LYS A 53 -9.88 12.58 -1.65
CA LYS A 53 -8.69 13.13 -1.00
C LYS A 53 -7.51 13.15 -1.97
N GLY A 54 -6.87 14.30 -2.10
CA GLY A 54 -5.58 14.44 -2.74
C GLY A 54 -4.51 14.71 -1.70
N LEU A 55 -3.36 14.03 -1.80
CA LEU A 55 -2.23 14.24 -0.90
C LEU A 55 -0.96 14.30 -1.72
N THR A 56 -0.10 15.26 -1.40
CA THR A 56 1.25 15.32 -1.96
C THR A 56 2.27 15.44 -0.85
N ARG A 57 3.39 14.76 -1.02
CA ARG A 57 4.50 14.74 -0.08
C ARG A 57 5.77 15.01 -0.84
N HIS A 58 6.40 16.12 -0.51
CA HIS A 58 7.75 16.44 -0.96
C HIS A 58 8.73 16.18 0.19
N GLN A 59 9.85 15.53 -0.11
CA GLN A 59 10.94 15.31 0.84
C GLN A 59 12.22 15.92 0.29
N TRP A 60 13.14 16.35 1.15
CA TRP A 60 14.44 16.91 0.72
C TRP A 60 14.27 18.04 -0.30
N VAL A 61 13.32 18.95 -0.03
CA VAL A 61 12.98 20.05 -0.93
C VAL A 61 14.23 20.91 -1.21
N GLY A 62 14.44 21.26 -2.48
CA GLY A 62 15.58 22.06 -2.93
C GLY A 62 16.71 21.24 -3.58
N PHE A 63 16.65 19.91 -3.54
CA PHE A 63 17.54 19.04 -4.29
C PHE A 63 16.90 18.57 -5.60
N GLU A 64 17.69 18.46 -6.67
CA GLU A 64 17.24 17.90 -7.94
C GLU A 64 16.95 16.40 -7.81
N GLY A 65 15.81 15.94 -8.34
CA GLY A 65 15.36 14.54 -8.18
C GLY A 65 14.88 14.20 -6.77
N ALA A 66 14.59 15.21 -5.93
CA ALA A 66 14.09 15.03 -4.58
C ALA A 66 12.81 14.16 -4.55
N PRO A 67 12.69 13.21 -3.60
CA PRO A 67 11.54 12.32 -3.53
C PRO A 67 10.20 13.06 -3.42
N MET A 68 9.26 12.70 -4.30
CA MET A 68 7.91 13.24 -4.33
C MET A 68 6.88 12.14 -4.50
N THR A 69 5.88 12.11 -3.62
CA THR A 69 4.75 11.18 -3.70
C THR A 69 3.45 11.96 -3.87
N GLN A 70 2.57 11.50 -4.75
CA GLN A 70 1.25 12.06 -4.99
C GLN A 70 0.22 10.93 -4.94
N THR A 71 -0.87 11.14 -4.22
CA THR A 71 -1.99 10.20 -4.16
C THR A 71 -3.30 10.92 -4.39
N LEU A 72 -4.20 10.23 -5.09
CA LEU A 72 -5.60 10.60 -5.20
C LEU A 72 -6.43 9.38 -4.79
N THR A 73 -7.23 9.55 -3.75
CA THR A 73 -8.06 8.51 -3.18
C THR A 73 -9.53 8.93 -3.26
N VAL A 74 -10.38 8.00 -3.69
CA VAL A 74 -11.83 8.16 -3.66
C VAL A 74 -12.46 6.95 -2.99
N HIS A 75 -13.45 7.17 -2.14
CA HIS A 75 -14.27 6.08 -1.61
C HIS A 75 -15.69 6.54 -1.30
N SER A 76 -16.64 5.62 -1.34
CA SER A 76 -18.05 5.90 -1.08
C SER A 76 -18.75 4.72 -0.43
N PRO A 77 -19.74 4.94 0.46
CA PRO A 77 -20.75 3.94 0.71
C PRO A 77 -21.59 3.74 -0.56
N VAL A 78 -21.97 2.49 -0.81
CA VAL A 78 -22.91 2.09 -1.86
C VAL A 78 -23.90 1.06 -1.27
N TRP A 79 -24.93 0.70 -2.03
CA TRP A 79 -25.90 -0.34 -1.65
C TRP A 79 -26.52 -0.14 -0.26
N HIS A 80 -27.18 1.01 -0.02
CA HIS A 80 -27.77 1.34 1.29
C HIS A 80 -26.75 1.26 2.45
N GLN A 81 -25.50 1.64 2.19
CA GLN A 81 -24.39 1.64 3.16
C GLN A 81 -23.91 0.24 3.61
N SER A 82 -24.44 -0.87 3.06
CA SER A 82 -23.94 -2.21 3.40
C SER A 82 -22.64 -2.56 2.68
N LEU A 83 -22.30 -1.84 1.61
CA LEU A 83 -21.06 -2.01 0.86
C LEU A 83 -20.32 -0.67 0.77
N GLY A 84 -19.00 -0.70 0.87
CA GLY A 84 -18.09 0.40 0.65
C GLY A 84 -17.18 0.05 -0.50
N VAL A 85 -16.96 1.01 -1.38
CA VAL A 85 -16.00 0.86 -2.49
C VAL A 85 -15.03 2.02 -2.43
N GLY A 86 -13.79 1.75 -2.77
CA GLY A 86 -12.72 2.72 -2.75
C GLY A 86 -11.67 2.40 -3.80
N GLY A 87 -10.86 3.41 -4.10
CA GLY A 87 -9.69 3.24 -4.92
C GLY A 87 -8.71 4.37 -4.69
N THR A 88 -7.44 4.06 -4.89
CA THR A 88 -6.34 5.00 -4.78
C THR A 88 -5.44 4.86 -5.98
N ILE A 89 -5.15 5.97 -6.64
CA ILE A 89 -4.06 6.07 -7.60
C ILE A 89 -2.90 6.82 -6.94
N MET A 90 -1.69 6.39 -7.25
CA MET A 90 -0.48 6.96 -6.69
C MET A 90 0.60 7.08 -7.76
N ARG A 91 1.35 8.17 -7.68
CA ARG A 91 2.59 8.40 -8.41
C ARG A 91 3.67 8.71 -7.40
N ASP A 92 4.72 7.90 -7.38
CA ASP A 92 5.85 8.05 -6.48
C ASP A 92 7.14 8.20 -7.28
N GLU A 93 7.90 9.23 -6.99
CA GLU A 93 9.09 9.62 -7.72
C GLU A 93 10.26 9.71 -6.74
N HIS A 94 11.33 8.97 -7.01
CA HIS A 94 12.54 8.88 -6.19
C HIS A 94 13.75 8.96 -7.11
N GLY A 95 14.30 10.17 -7.29
CA GLY A 95 15.41 10.39 -8.24
C GLY A 95 15.03 9.94 -9.66
N PRO A 96 15.76 9.01 -10.28
CA PRO A 96 15.48 8.53 -11.63
C PRO A 96 14.33 7.51 -11.71
N VAL A 97 13.78 7.05 -10.58
CA VAL A 97 12.75 6.02 -10.53
C VAL A 97 11.38 6.66 -10.36
N THR A 98 10.43 6.30 -11.20
CA THR A 98 9.01 6.64 -11.04
C THR A 98 8.19 5.37 -10.97
N GLN A 99 7.37 5.24 -9.93
CA GLN A 99 6.45 4.13 -9.72
C GLN A 99 5.01 4.63 -9.72
N TYR A 100 4.12 3.87 -10.37
CA TYR A 100 2.69 4.10 -10.32
C TYR A 100 2.04 2.98 -9.51
N GLY A 101 1.12 3.34 -8.62
CA GLY A 101 0.34 2.40 -7.83
C GLY A 101 -1.14 2.59 -8.07
N ILE A 102 -1.88 1.48 -8.16
CA ILE A 102 -3.34 1.48 -8.17
C ILE A 102 -3.79 0.49 -7.11
N MET A 103 -4.67 0.94 -6.23
CA MET A 103 -5.30 0.13 -5.19
C MET A 103 -6.82 0.23 -5.36
N VAL A 104 -7.50 -0.88 -5.14
CA VAL A 104 -8.96 -0.98 -5.15
C VAL A 104 -9.35 -1.59 -3.82
N ASP A 105 -10.30 -0.97 -3.15
CA ASP A 105 -10.70 -1.31 -1.80
C ASP A 105 -12.19 -1.67 -1.78
N LEU A 106 -12.53 -2.80 -1.17
CA LEU A 106 -13.91 -3.22 -0.98
C LEU A 106 -14.18 -3.46 0.50
N ALA A 107 -15.24 -2.87 1.03
CA ALA A 107 -15.66 -3.04 2.42
C ALA A 107 -17.09 -3.56 2.51
N TYR A 108 -17.31 -4.70 3.15
CA TYR A 108 -18.64 -5.15 3.52
C TYR A 108 -18.96 -4.74 4.96
N ARG A 109 -20.14 -4.13 5.17
CA ARG A 109 -20.61 -3.65 6.48
C ARG A 109 -21.80 -4.46 6.95
N MET A 110 -21.63 -5.10 8.10
CA MET A 110 -22.67 -5.80 8.84
C MET A 110 -23.24 -4.89 9.92
N PHE A 111 -24.57 -4.73 9.91
CA PHE A 111 -25.29 -3.96 10.91
C PHE A 111 -25.64 -4.88 12.09
N LEU A 112 -25.16 -4.54 13.28
CA LEU A 112 -25.37 -5.34 14.50
C LEU A 112 -26.60 -4.87 15.30
N GLY A 113 -27.29 -3.84 14.82
CA GLY A 113 -28.43 -3.20 15.48
C GLY A 113 -28.07 -1.84 16.10
N GLY A 114 -29.02 -0.90 16.04
CA GLY A 114 -28.78 0.51 16.37
C GLY A 114 -27.77 1.15 15.41
N ASP A 115 -26.85 1.95 15.96
CA ASP A 115 -25.78 2.62 15.18
C ASP A 115 -24.50 1.77 15.05
N ASN A 116 -24.50 0.54 15.57
CA ASN A 116 -23.32 -0.33 15.56
C ASN A 116 -23.12 -1.02 14.21
N LYS A 117 -21.94 -0.83 13.63
CA LYS A 117 -21.55 -1.40 12.33
C LYS A 117 -20.20 -2.10 12.47
N LEU A 118 -20.08 -3.29 11.90
CA LEU A 118 -18.82 -4.02 11.76
C LEU A 118 -18.46 -4.10 10.28
N ALA A 119 -17.24 -3.69 9.92
CA ALA A 119 -16.78 -3.66 8.54
C ALA A 119 -15.64 -4.66 8.30
N PHE A 120 -15.69 -5.36 7.17
CA PHE A 120 -14.65 -6.26 6.67
C PHE A 120 -14.15 -5.75 5.34
N GLY A 121 -12.83 -5.69 5.16
CA GLY A 121 -12.19 -5.12 3.97
C GLY A 121 -11.43 -6.15 3.15
N LEU A 122 -11.36 -5.93 1.83
CA LEU A 122 -10.51 -6.60 0.85
C LEU A 122 -9.78 -5.56 0.01
#